data_AF-A0A8S1UJ02-F1
#
_entry.id   AF-A0A8S1UJ02-F1
#
_cell.length_a   1.000
_cell.length_b   1.000
_cell.length_c   1.000
_cell.angle_alpha   90.00
_cell.angle_beta   90.00
_cell.angle_gamma   90.00
#
_symmetry.space_group_name_H-M   'P 1'
#
loop_
_entity.id
_entity.type
_entity.pdbx_description
1 polymer ?
#
loop_
_entity_poly.entity_id
_entity_poly.type
_entity_poly.pdbx_seq_one_letter_code
_entity_poly.pdbx_strand_id
1 'polypeptide(L)'
;MSNDLGIQKKKHKYIDSEEEEQQQQQPVQQLQEQSPIAQTITVDHKKWKFLFEPDSSEQQEEKKVKKISNPQITKQKQPEQRIKQIKSNPDTDDLRYEILCRWWYCFDQWPPSDFDYEEALNKYKLRKVDLAVFKRESEINNQGFRKVYEVNGYKGVFRTSAGDTLDIRPKEGCPSYEQITKISSKNLPKILIKGLKAQLEDLIKHEPNNKQLINNLEHQLEQIQNQYRKYMD
;
A
#
# COMPACT_ATOMS: atom_id res chain seq x y z
N MET A 1 12.78 -19.92 77.57
CA MET A 1 14.03 -19.44 76.95
C MET A 1 13.66 -18.23 76.11
N SER A 2 13.59 -17.06 76.74
CA SER A 2 14.67 -16.04 76.77
C SER A 2 14.79 -15.32 75.43
N ASN A 3 14.12 -14.17 75.30
CA ASN A 3 14.69 -12.80 75.26
C ASN A 3 14.90 -12.38 73.78
N ASP A 4 14.75 -11.14 73.31
CA ASP A 4 14.72 -9.83 73.94
C ASP A 4 14.22 -8.78 72.91
N LEU A 5 13.63 -7.69 73.43
CA LEU A 5 13.71 -6.25 73.07
C LEU A 5 13.92 -5.82 71.59
N GLY A 6 13.33 -4.74 71.07
CA GLY A 6 12.83 -3.55 71.74
C GLY A 6 12.33 -2.48 70.75
N ILE A 7 11.47 -1.63 71.29
CA ILE A 7 10.84 -0.42 70.72
C ILE A 7 11.91 0.66 70.48
N GLN A 8 11.80 1.48 69.42
CA GLN A 8 11.88 2.97 69.51
C GLN A 8 11.27 3.66 68.27
N LYS A 9 10.30 4.53 68.55
CA LYS A 9 9.76 5.55 67.65
C LYS A 9 10.64 6.81 67.76
N LYS A 10 10.99 7.45 66.64
CA LYS A 10 11.42 8.86 66.60
C LYS A 10 10.61 9.62 65.55
N LYS A 11 9.97 10.70 65.99
CA LYS A 11 9.43 11.78 65.16
C LYS A 11 10.54 12.83 64.98
N HIS A 12 10.65 13.43 63.80
CA HIS A 12 11.06 14.83 63.67
C HIS A 12 10.36 15.53 62.51
N LYS A 13 10.14 16.83 62.74
CA LYS A 13 9.43 17.86 61.97
C LYS A 13 10.34 18.48 60.89
N TYR A 14 9.72 18.84 59.77
CA TYR A 14 9.87 20.04 58.91
C TYR A 14 11.19 20.85 58.90
N ILE A 15 11.65 21.19 57.68
CA ILE A 15 11.95 22.56 57.18
C ILE A 15 12.18 22.52 55.65
N ASP A 16 11.68 23.55 54.97
CA ASP A 16 11.76 23.87 53.53
C ASP A 16 13.19 23.98 52.99
N SER A 17 13.38 23.63 51.71
CA SER A 17 14.35 24.27 50.81
C SER A 17 13.95 23.99 49.36
N GLU A 18 13.65 25.07 48.66
CA GLU A 18 13.52 25.17 47.21
C GLU A 18 14.88 24.85 46.57
N GLU A 19 14.91 23.91 45.62
CA GLU A 19 15.92 23.90 44.56
C GLU A 19 15.24 23.61 43.22
N GLU A 20 15.40 24.57 42.32
CA GLU A 20 14.99 24.57 40.94
C GLU A 20 15.78 23.52 40.15
N GLU A 21 15.11 22.55 39.53
CA GLU A 21 15.67 21.84 38.38
C GLU A 21 14.92 22.22 37.11
N GLN A 22 15.57 23.08 36.35
CA GLN A 22 15.26 23.42 34.97
C GLN A 22 15.49 22.20 34.07
N GLN A 23 14.44 21.48 33.70
CA GLN A 23 14.51 20.53 32.58
C GLN A 23 14.14 21.21 31.28
N GLN A 24 15.17 21.33 30.44
CA GLN A 24 15.14 21.82 29.07
C GLN A 24 14.14 21.04 28.21
N GLN A 25 13.19 21.76 27.62
CA GLN A 25 12.33 21.27 26.55
C GLN A 25 13.17 21.18 25.27
N GLN A 26 13.37 19.97 24.75
CA GLN A 26 13.78 19.77 23.35
C GLN A 26 12.54 19.78 22.45
N PRO A 27 12.60 20.38 21.25
CA PRO A 27 11.46 20.45 20.35
C PRO A 27 11.20 19.08 19.70
N VAL A 28 9.99 18.56 19.92
CA VAL A 28 9.45 17.39 19.23
C VAL A 28 9.25 17.74 17.76
N GLN A 29 10.14 17.24 16.90
CA GLN A 29 9.96 17.29 15.46
C GLN A 29 8.81 16.36 15.06
N GLN A 30 7.80 16.92 14.39
CA GLN A 30 6.69 16.18 13.78
C GLN A 30 7.25 15.22 12.73
N LEU A 31 7.03 13.92 12.95
CA LEU A 31 7.26 12.89 11.95
C LEU A 31 6.20 13.07 10.85
N GLN A 32 6.58 13.68 9.73
CA GLN A 32 5.73 13.68 8.53
C GLN A 32 5.62 12.24 8.01
N GLU A 33 4.42 11.67 8.13
CA GLU A 33 4.04 10.45 7.42
C GLU A 33 4.09 10.72 5.91
N GLN A 34 5.22 10.35 5.29
CA GLN A 34 5.32 10.29 3.83
C GLN A 34 4.72 8.97 3.37
N SER A 35 3.64 9.06 2.59
CA SER A 35 3.03 7.93 1.89
C SER A 35 4.07 7.18 1.04
N PRO A 36 4.15 5.84 1.10
CA PRO A 36 5.12 5.11 0.30
C PRO A 36 4.70 5.12 -1.17
N ILE A 37 5.55 5.75 -1.99
CA ILE A 37 5.49 5.74 -3.46
C ILE A 37 5.49 4.29 -3.94
N ALA A 38 4.38 3.86 -4.54
CA ALA A 38 4.23 2.53 -5.12
C ALA A 38 5.23 2.35 -6.27
N GLN A 39 6.20 1.46 -6.08
CA GLN A 39 7.06 0.99 -7.16
C GLN A 39 6.24 -0.01 -8.01
N THR A 40 5.92 0.36 -9.24
CA THR A 40 5.29 -0.53 -10.23
C THR A 40 6.21 -1.70 -10.57
N ILE A 41 5.84 -2.90 -10.12
CA ILE A 41 6.40 -4.16 -10.61
C ILE A 41 5.52 -4.62 -11.77
N THR A 42 6.06 -4.62 -12.98
CA THR A 42 5.43 -5.26 -14.15
C THR A 42 5.47 -6.78 -13.96
N VAL A 43 4.30 -7.40 -13.86
CA VAL A 43 4.17 -8.87 -13.78
C VAL A 43 3.99 -9.43 -15.18
N ASP A 44 4.90 -10.31 -15.61
CA ASP A 44 4.77 -11.06 -16.85
C ASP A 44 3.79 -12.22 -16.65
N HIS A 45 2.65 -12.16 -17.35
CA HIS A 45 1.55 -13.11 -17.22
C HIS A 45 1.80 -14.46 -17.93
N LYS A 46 2.90 -14.62 -18.69
CA LYS A 46 3.15 -15.86 -19.46
C LYS A 46 3.64 -17.04 -18.61
N LYS A 47 4.04 -16.82 -17.35
CA LYS A 47 4.57 -17.88 -16.47
C LYS A 47 3.51 -18.64 -15.65
N TRP A 48 2.23 -18.28 -15.77
CA TRP A 48 1.16 -18.77 -14.89
C TRP A 48 0.59 -20.15 -15.28
N LYS A 49 0.97 -20.71 -16.43
CA LYS A 49 0.42 -21.97 -16.93
C LYS A 49 1.15 -23.25 -16.46
N PHE A 50 2.32 -23.15 -15.82
CA PHE A 50 3.17 -24.32 -15.55
C PHE A 50 3.21 -24.79 -14.09
N LEU A 51 2.44 -24.19 -13.17
CA LEU A 51 2.64 -24.42 -11.73
C LEU A 51 1.68 -25.43 -11.07
N PHE A 52 0.96 -26.25 -11.85
CA PHE A 52 0.00 -27.25 -11.32
C PHE A 52 0.24 -28.69 -11.80
N GLU A 53 1.36 -28.99 -12.43
CA GLU A 53 1.77 -30.39 -12.67
C GLU A 53 2.89 -30.81 -11.70
N PRO A 54 2.87 -32.05 -11.16
CA PRO A 54 3.93 -32.55 -10.31
C PRO A 54 5.19 -32.83 -11.14
N ASP A 55 6.26 -32.10 -10.85
CA ASP A 55 7.53 -32.14 -11.58
C ASP A 55 8.30 -33.42 -11.26
N SER A 56 8.64 -34.19 -12.29
CA SER A 56 9.53 -35.35 -12.18
C SER A 56 10.87 -35.01 -12.81
N SER A 57 11.92 -35.15 -11.99
CA SER A 57 13.33 -35.39 -12.34
C SER A 57 14.26 -34.19 -12.54
N GLU A 58 15.17 -34.09 -11.57
CA GLU A 58 16.57 -33.61 -11.59
C GLU A 58 17.21 -33.30 -12.95
N GLN A 59 17.91 -32.15 -13.03
CA GLN A 59 19.37 -32.12 -13.19
C GLN A 59 19.94 -30.71 -12.95
N GLN A 60 21.09 -30.71 -12.27
CA GLN A 60 21.89 -29.56 -11.84
C GLN A 60 22.67 -28.96 -13.02
N GLU A 61 22.81 -27.63 -13.07
CA GLU A 61 23.98 -27.00 -13.69
C GLU A 61 24.35 -25.68 -12.98
N GLU A 62 25.56 -25.66 -12.42
CA GLU A 62 26.20 -24.52 -11.78
C GLU A 62 26.66 -23.50 -12.84
N LYS A 63 26.34 -22.20 -12.65
CA LYS A 63 26.97 -21.12 -13.43
C LYS A 63 27.58 -20.03 -12.54
N LYS A 64 28.87 -19.83 -12.81
CA LYS A 64 29.87 -18.93 -12.23
C LYS A 64 29.40 -17.47 -12.08
N VAL A 65 29.63 -16.92 -10.88
CA VAL A 65 29.48 -15.50 -10.54
C VAL A 65 30.64 -14.69 -11.13
N LYS A 66 30.35 -13.79 -12.08
CA LYS A 66 31.24 -12.68 -12.44
C LYS A 66 30.87 -11.45 -11.63
N LYS A 67 31.85 -10.91 -10.89
CA LYS A 67 31.80 -9.63 -10.17
C LYS A 67 31.37 -8.51 -11.14
N ILE A 68 30.22 -7.90 -10.86
CA ILE A 68 29.81 -6.64 -11.49
C ILE A 68 30.18 -5.51 -10.55
N SER A 69 30.94 -4.56 -11.10
CA SER A 69 31.38 -3.32 -10.48
C SER A 69 30.20 -2.44 -10.05
N ASN A 70 30.38 -1.79 -8.92
CA ASN A 70 29.54 -0.80 -8.27
C ASN A 70 28.78 0.12 -9.26
N PRO A 71 27.43 0.10 -9.32
CA PRO A 71 26.69 1.06 -10.11
C PRO A 71 26.65 2.40 -9.36
N GLN A 72 27.22 3.43 -9.98
CA GLN A 72 27.06 4.81 -9.55
C GLN A 72 25.58 5.16 -9.47
N ILE A 73 25.17 5.66 -8.30
CA ILE A 73 23.85 6.23 -8.03
C ILE A 73 23.70 7.48 -8.91
N THR A 74 23.13 7.32 -10.10
CA THR A 74 22.59 8.43 -10.85
C THR A 74 21.34 8.90 -10.11
N LYS A 75 21.34 10.15 -9.69
CA LYS A 75 20.18 10.82 -9.09
C LYS A 75 19.01 10.69 -10.07
N GLN A 76 18.09 9.76 -9.81
CA GLN A 76 16.87 9.64 -10.57
C GLN A 76 16.10 10.94 -10.38
N LYS A 77 16.01 11.72 -11.45
CA LYS A 77 15.10 12.85 -11.54
C LYS A 77 13.71 12.27 -11.26
N GLN A 78 13.02 12.81 -10.24
CA GLN A 78 11.61 12.52 -9.97
C GLN A 78 10.87 12.51 -11.31
N PRO A 79 10.04 11.50 -11.61
CA PRO A 79 9.26 11.51 -12.84
C PRO A 79 8.39 12.76 -12.80
N GLU A 80 8.69 13.75 -13.66
CA GLU A 80 7.76 14.82 -13.97
C GLU A 80 6.43 14.13 -14.29
N GLN A 81 5.43 14.32 -13.43
CA GLN A 81 4.10 13.79 -13.63
C GLN A 81 3.59 14.36 -14.94
N ARG A 82 3.73 13.60 -16.03
CA ARG A 82 3.19 13.97 -17.32
C ARG A 82 1.69 13.79 -17.22
N ILE A 83 1.01 14.81 -16.71
CA ILE A 83 -0.44 14.89 -16.72
C ILE A 83 -0.83 14.88 -18.20
N LYS A 84 -1.28 13.74 -18.70
CA LYS A 84 -1.88 13.68 -20.02
C LYS A 84 -3.14 14.53 -19.93
N GLN A 85 -3.22 15.58 -20.73
CA GLN A 85 -4.45 16.36 -20.83
C GLN A 85 -5.52 15.45 -21.45
N ILE A 86 -6.68 15.36 -20.79
CA ILE A 86 -7.83 14.64 -21.33
C ILE A 86 -8.22 15.31 -22.65
N LYS A 87 -8.51 14.50 -23.67
CA LYS A 87 -8.98 15.01 -24.96
C LYS A 87 -10.30 15.79 -24.75
N SER A 88 -10.56 16.79 -25.61
CA SER A 88 -11.79 17.60 -25.52
C SER A 88 -13.09 16.80 -25.69
N ASN A 89 -13.02 15.61 -26.29
CA ASN A 89 -14.10 14.63 -26.34
C ASN A 89 -13.51 13.24 -26.04
N PRO A 90 -13.43 12.85 -24.74
CA PRO A 90 -12.85 11.57 -24.35
C PRO A 90 -13.77 10.43 -24.78
N ASP A 91 -13.17 9.40 -25.35
CA ASP A 91 -13.87 8.14 -25.62
C ASP A 91 -14.11 7.36 -24.31
N THR A 92 -14.78 6.20 -24.42
CA THR A 92 -15.09 5.38 -23.24
C THR A 92 -13.82 4.87 -22.56
N ASP A 93 -12.76 4.55 -23.31
CA ASP A 93 -11.51 4.03 -22.75
C ASP A 93 -10.67 5.12 -22.10
N ASP A 94 -10.68 6.33 -22.64
CA ASP A 94 -10.12 7.53 -22.02
C ASP A 94 -10.75 7.72 -20.62
N LEU A 95 -12.09 7.63 -20.51
CA LEU A 95 -12.78 7.72 -19.21
C LEU A 95 -12.38 6.61 -18.24
N ARG A 96 -12.24 5.36 -18.73
CA ARG A 96 -11.83 4.21 -17.89
C ARG A 96 -10.41 4.39 -17.38
N TYR A 97 -9.49 4.82 -18.25
CA TYR A 97 -8.11 5.11 -17.89
C TYR A 97 -8.03 6.21 -16.83
N GLU A 98 -8.76 7.29 -17.05
CA GLU A 98 -8.82 8.39 -16.11
C GLU A 98 -9.37 7.95 -14.75
N ILE A 99 -10.42 7.13 -14.71
CA ILE A 99 -10.91 6.53 -13.45
C ILE A 99 -9.81 5.71 -12.77
N LEU A 100 -9.06 4.88 -13.50
CA LEU A 100 -7.97 4.07 -12.94
C LEU A 100 -6.86 4.91 -12.34
N CYS A 101 -6.49 6.02 -12.97
CA CYS A 101 -5.44 6.91 -12.46
C CYS A 101 -5.77 7.54 -11.11
N ARG A 102 -7.05 7.59 -10.72
CA ARG A 102 -7.52 8.18 -9.48
C ARG A 102 -8.55 7.29 -8.78
N TRP A 103 -8.38 5.97 -8.92
CA TRP A 103 -9.38 4.99 -8.49
C TRP A 103 -9.72 5.13 -7.00
N TRP A 104 -8.74 5.53 -6.19
CA TRP A 104 -8.87 5.72 -4.75
C TRP A 104 -9.84 6.83 -4.37
N TYR A 105 -10.13 7.78 -5.27
CA TYR A 105 -11.17 8.79 -5.09
C TYR A 105 -12.51 8.39 -5.73
N CYS A 106 -12.49 7.46 -6.69
CA CYS A 106 -13.68 7.03 -7.42
C CYS A 106 -14.49 5.97 -6.67
N PHE A 107 -13.80 4.99 -6.08
CA PHE A 107 -14.39 3.81 -5.45
C PHE A 107 -14.15 3.81 -3.95
N ASP A 108 -14.86 2.92 -3.26
CA ASP A 108 -14.63 2.68 -1.84
C ASP A 108 -13.29 1.97 -1.64
N GLN A 109 -12.83 1.93 -0.38
CA GLN A 109 -11.56 1.32 -0.02
C GLN A 109 -11.48 -0.13 -0.53
N TRP A 110 -10.46 -0.40 -1.34
CA TRP A 110 -10.11 -1.75 -1.77
C TRP A 110 -8.64 -2.05 -1.41
N PRO A 111 -8.32 -3.23 -0.89
CA PRO A 111 -9.25 -4.27 -0.42
C PRO A 111 -10.16 -3.81 0.72
N PRO A 112 -11.32 -4.45 0.94
CA PRO A 112 -12.14 -4.21 2.12
C PRO A 112 -11.33 -4.39 3.40
N SER A 113 -11.56 -3.52 4.39
CA SER A 113 -10.81 -3.53 5.65
C SER A 113 -11.07 -4.78 6.49
N ASP A 114 -12.26 -5.36 6.33
CA ASP A 114 -12.78 -6.57 6.97
C ASP A 114 -12.48 -7.86 6.21
N PHE A 115 -11.74 -7.80 5.10
CA PHE A 115 -11.38 -9.01 4.34
C PHE A 115 -10.52 -9.97 5.17
N ASP A 116 -10.96 -11.23 5.27
CA ASP A 116 -10.26 -12.30 6.00
C ASP A 116 -9.13 -12.91 5.16
N TYR A 117 -7.90 -12.48 5.45
CA TYR A 117 -6.71 -13.01 4.79
C TYR A 117 -6.32 -14.39 5.28
N GLU A 118 -6.69 -14.79 6.50
CA GLU A 118 -6.37 -16.12 7.03
C GLU A 118 -7.22 -17.18 6.33
N GLU A 119 -8.52 -16.92 6.13
CA GLU A 119 -9.38 -17.78 5.33
C GLU A 119 -8.86 -17.90 3.89
N ALA A 120 -8.47 -16.77 3.29
CA ALA A 120 -7.92 -16.75 1.94
C ALA A 120 -6.61 -17.56 1.83
N LEU A 121 -5.70 -17.45 2.80
CA LEU A 121 -4.47 -18.25 2.85
C LEU A 121 -4.79 -19.75 3.02
N ASN A 122 -5.76 -20.09 3.87
CA ASN A 122 -6.18 -21.46 4.12
C ASN A 122 -6.69 -22.15 2.86
N LYS A 123 -7.48 -21.44 2.03
CA LYS A 123 -7.97 -21.93 0.74
C LYS A 123 -6.85 -22.43 -0.19
N TYR A 124 -5.67 -21.80 -0.11
CA TYR A 124 -4.51 -22.15 -0.93
C TYR A 124 -3.47 -22.99 -0.20
N LYS A 125 -3.77 -23.49 1.02
CA LYS A 125 -2.82 -24.19 1.90
C LYS A 125 -1.54 -23.40 2.13
N LEU A 126 -1.68 -22.11 2.38
CA LEU A 126 -0.58 -21.19 2.69
C LEU A 126 -0.61 -20.81 4.16
N ARG A 127 0.56 -20.66 4.78
CA ARG A 127 0.68 -20.15 6.16
C ARG A 127 1.56 -18.92 6.17
N LYS A 128 1.07 -17.84 6.80
CA LYS A 128 1.88 -16.65 7.04
C LYS A 128 2.95 -16.94 8.09
N VAL A 129 4.18 -16.52 7.81
CA VAL A 129 5.35 -16.67 8.67
C VAL A 129 6.08 -15.35 8.72
N ASP A 130 6.54 -14.96 9.91
CA ASP A 130 7.33 -13.75 10.08
C ASP A 130 8.65 -13.84 9.31
N LEU A 131 8.99 -12.76 8.59
CA LEU A 131 10.22 -12.62 7.82
C LEU A 131 11.48 -12.93 8.67
N ALA A 132 11.47 -12.61 9.96
CA ALA A 132 12.60 -12.83 10.88
C ALA A 132 12.94 -14.32 11.09
N VAL A 133 11.95 -15.21 10.99
CA VAL A 133 12.13 -16.67 11.15
C VAL A 133 11.96 -17.43 9.83
N PHE A 134 11.47 -16.77 8.78
CA PHE A 134 11.13 -17.36 7.49
C PHE A 134 12.22 -18.25 6.89
N LYS A 135 13.50 -17.86 7.02
CA LYS A 135 14.63 -18.63 6.50
C LYS A 135 14.84 -19.97 7.22
N ARG A 136 14.53 -20.04 8.51
CA ARG A 136 14.77 -21.21 9.38
C ARG A 136 13.59 -22.17 9.39
N GLU A 137 12.39 -21.64 9.20
CA GLU A 137 11.15 -22.40 9.11
C GLU A 137 11.14 -23.39 7.93
N SER A 138 10.53 -24.56 8.11
CA SER A 138 10.38 -25.56 7.05
C SER A 138 9.44 -25.09 5.94
N GLU A 139 9.71 -25.47 4.68
CA GLU A 139 8.88 -25.02 3.53
C GLU A 139 7.41 -25.40 3.69
N ILE A 140 7.14 -26.59 4.21
CA ILE A 140 5.80 -27.13 4.45
C ILE A 140 5.71 -27.48 5.95
N ASN A 141 4.60 -27.13 6.61
CA ASN A 141 4.36 -27.54 7.99
C ASN A 141 3.76 -28.96 8.06
N ASN A 142 3.55 -29.47 9.28
CA ASN A 142 2.96 -30.80 9.50
C ASN A 142 1.54 -30.97 8.94
N GLN A 143 0.84 -29.88 8.64
CA GLN A 143 -0.51 -29.88 8.08
C GLN A 143 -0.52 -29.73 6.55
N GLY A 144 0.66 -29.69 5.90
CA GLY A 144 0.77 -29.53 4.45
C GLY A 144 0.68 -28.08 3.95
N PHE A 145 0.81 -27.09 4.84
CA PHE A 145 0.75 -25.66 4.48
C PHE A 145 2.12 -25.14 4.11
N ARG A 146 2.22 -24.52 2.94
CA ARG A 146 3.44 -23.88 2.46
C ARG A 146 3.67 -22.54 3.14
N LYS A 147 4.88 -22.27 3.62
CA LYS A 147 5.22 -20.99 4.24
C LYS A 147 5.24 -19.85 3.21
N VAL A 148 4.71 -18.71 3.61
CA VAL A 148 4.81 -17.44 2.89
C VAL A 148 5.03 -16.31 3.90
N TYR A 149 5.62 -15.20 3.47
CA TYR A 149 5.67 -13.97 4.27
C TYR A 149 4.95 -12.85 3.55
N GLU A 150 4.33 -11.95 4.32
CA GLU A 150 3.63 -10.78 3.78
C GLU A 150 4.65 -9.72 3.36
N VAL A 151 4.43 -9.09 2.21
CA VAL A 151 5.28 -8.01 1.71
C VAL A 151 4.97 -6.75 2.49
N ASN A 152 6.01 -6.15 3.09
CA ASN A 152 5.85 -4.92 3.88
C ASN A 152 5.24 -3.80 3.03
N GLY A 153 4.23 -3.12 3.57
CA GLY A 153 3.47 -2.06 2.89
C GLY A 153 2.39 -2.56 1.91
N TYR A 154 2.31 -3.87 1.64
CA TYR A 154 1.35 -4.44 0.70
C TYR A 154 0.54 -5.55 1.37
N LYS A 155 -0.43 -5.16 2.21
CA LYS A 155 -1.33 -6.10 2.89
C LYS A 155 -2.01 -7.02 1.88
N GLY A 156 -2.02 -8.32 2.14
CA GLY A 156 -2.61 -9.30 1.23
C GLY A 156 -1.72 -9.74 0.06
N VAL A 157 -0.48 -9.23 -0.03
CA VAL A 157 0.51 -9.67 -1.01
C VAL A 157 1.62 -10.41 -0.28
N PHE A 158 1.92 -11.61 -0.75
CA PHE A 158 2.82 -12.55 -0.09
C PHE A 158 3.94 -12.99 -1.01
N ARG A 159 5.04 -13.47 -0.43
CA ARG A 159 6.13 -14.10 -1.17
C ARG A 159 6.47 -15.48 -0.65
N THR A 160 6.81 -16.36 -1.57
CA THR A 160 7.29 -17.73 -1.29
C THR A 160 8.80 -17.74 -1.08
N SER A 161 9.35 -18.85 -0.60
CA SER A 161 10.81 -19.05 -0.56
C SER A 161 11.48 -19.09 -1.92
N ALA A 162 10.75 -19.51 -2.96
CA ALA A 162 11.23 -19.47 -4.34
C ALA A 162 11.27 -18.04 -4.92
N GLY A 163 10.69 -17.06 -4.22
CA GLY A 163 10.65 -15.67 -4.64
C GLY A 163 9.42 -15.29 -5.45
N ASP A 164 8.47 -16.21 -5.64
CA ASP A 164 7.19 -15.93 -6.29
C ASP A 164 6.36 -14.96 -5.45
N THR A 165 5.59 -14.10 -6.12
CA THR A 165 4.67 -13.15 -5.48
C THR A 165 3.24 -13.63 -5.65
N LEU A 166 2.51 -13.72 -4.55
CA LEU A 166 1.13 -14.18 -4.47
C LEU A 166 0.25 -13.04 -4.00
N ASP A 167 -0.66 -12.59 -4.85
CA ASP A 167 -1.66 -11.57 -4.51
C ASP A 167 -2.99 -12.26 -4.19
N ILE A 168 -3.30 -12.36 -2.89
CA ILE A 168 -4.52 -13.02 -2.39
C ILE A 168 -5.65 -12.04 -2.09
N ARG A 169 -5.49 -10.76 -2.44
CA ARG A 169 -6.55 -9.75 -2.28
C ARG A 169 -7.78 -10.13 -3.11
N PRO A 170 -9.00 -9.78 -2.64
CA PRO A 170 -10.24 -10.16 -3.31
C PRO A 170 -10.29 -9.62 -4.73
N LYS A 171 -10.62 -10.46 -5.70
CA LYS A 171 -10.77 -10.01 -7.10
C LYS A 171 -12.01 -9.16 -7.30
N GLU A 172 -13.03 -9.36 -6.47
CA GLU A 172 -14.21 -8.50 -6.43
C GLU A 172 -13.85 -7.10 -5.93
N GLY A 173 -14.45 -6.08 -6.54
CA GLY A 173 -14.18 -4.68 -6.21
C GLY A 173 -12.79 -4.17 -6.59
N CYS A 174 -11.91 -5.03 -7.13
CA CYS A 174 -10.56 -4.64 -7.52
C CYS A 174 -10.60 -3.53 -8.59
N PRO A 175 -9.92 -2.40 -8.38
CA PRO A 175 -9.87 -1.28 -9.31
C PRO A 175 -8.97 -1.62 -10.51
N SER A 176 -9.45 -2.53 -11.36
CA SER A 176 -8.77 -3.00 -12.57
C SER A 176 -9.53 -2.58 -13.82
N TYR A 177 -8.82 -2.50 -14.95
CA TYR A 177 -9.44 -2.19 -16.24
C TYR A 177 -10.56 -3.18 -16.58
N GLU A 178 -10.34 -4.47 -16.31
CA GLU A 178 -11.35 -5.52 -16.51
C GLU A 178 -12.62 -5.23 -15.71
N GLN A 179 -12.50 -4.81 -14.45
CA GLN A 179 -13.66 -4.52 -13.61
C GLN A 179 -14.39 -3.26 -14.05
N ILE A 180 -13.66 -2.20 -14.42
CA ILE A 180 -14.25 -0.95 -14.89
C ILE A 180 -14.91 -1.12 -16.26
N THR A 181 -14.42 -2.03 -17.10
CA THR A 181 -15.05 -2.35 -18.39
C THR A 181 -16.48 -2.89 -18.24
N LYS A 182 -16.79 -3.52 -17.11
CA LYS A 182 -18.14 -4.01 -16.77
C LYS A 182 -19.10 -2.88 -16.37
N ILE A 183 -18.59 -1.69 -16.07
CA ILE A 183 -19.42 -0.53 -15.73
C ILE A 183 -20.01 0.03 -17.03
N SER A 184 -21.32 0.30 -17.00
CA SER A 184 -22.00 0.96 -18.12
C SER A 184 -21.33 2.28 -18.49
N SER A 185 -21.10 2.49 -19.78
CA SER A 185 -20.48 3.73 -20.31
C SER A 185 -21.20 5.00 -19.84
N LYS A 186 -22.53 4.93 -19.63
CA LYS A 186 -23.33 6.05 -19.10
C LYS A 186 -22.97 6.46 -17.68
N ASN A 187 -22.42 5.54 -16.88
CA ASN A 187 -22.05 5.78 -15.49
C ASN A 187 -20.61 6.24 -15.32
N LEU A 188 -19.74 6.01 -16.32
CA LEU A 188 -18.32 6.39 -16.23
C LEU A 188 -18.12 7.89 -15.97
N PRO A 189 -18.81 8.84 -16.66
CA PRO A 189 -18.64 10.26 -16.36
C PRO A 189 -19.02 10.60 -14.93
N LYS A 190 -20.10 10.01 -14.40
CA LYS A 190 -20.54 10.23 -13.02
C LYS A 190 -19.48 9.80 -12.00
N ILE A 191 -18.87 8.63 -12.21
CA ILE A 191 -17.80 8.10 -11.35
C ILE A 191 -16.55 8.98 -11.44
N LEU A 192 -16.17 9.40 -12.64
CA LEU A 192 -15.01 10.27 -12.84
C LEU A 192 -15.21 11.64 -12.20
N ILE A 193 -16.41 12.24 -12.32
CA ILE A 193 -16.78 13.50 -11.66
C ILE A 193 -16.64 13.39 -10.14
N LYS A 194 -17.12 12.28 -9.54
CA LYS A 194 -16.95 12.01 -8.10
C LYS A 194 -15.46 12.01 -7.73
N GLY A 195 -14.64 11.26 -8.48
CA GLY A 195 -13.20 11.15 -8.22
C GLY A 195 -12.45 12.48 -8.37
N LEU A 196 -12.73 13.25 -9.42
CA LEU A 196 -12.11 14.56 -9.66
C LEU A 196 -12.44 15.57 -8.56
N LYS A 197 -13.69 15.59 -8.07
CA LYS A 197 -14.09 16.48 -6.97
C LYS A 197 -13.35 16.14 -5.68
N ALA A 198 -13.30 14.85 -5.32
CA ALA A 198 -12.59 14.42 -4.12
C ALA A 198 -11.07 14.66 -4.24
N GLN A 199 -10.49 14.45 -5.43
CA GLN A 199 -9.09 14.77 -5.70
C GLN A 199 -8.79 16.27 -5.54
N LEU A 200 -9.68 17.13 -6.04
CA LEU A 200 -9.55 18.58 -5.90
C LEU A 200 -9.64 19.02 -4.44
N GLU A 201 -10.61 18.50 -3.70
CA GLU A 201 -10.77 18.80 -2.27
C GLU A 201 -9.52 18.45 -1.47
N ASP A 202 -8.97 17.25 -1.69
CA ASP A 202 -7.77 16.77 -1.04
C ASP A 202 -6.53 17.59 -1.43
N LEU A 203 -6.40 17.93 -2.72
CA LEU A 203 -5.32 18.77 -3.22
C LEU A 203 -5.37 20.19 -2.63
N ILE A 204 -6.54 20.82 -2.56
CA ILE A 204 -6.70 22.17 -1.99
C ILE A 204 -6.36 22.14 -0.49
N LYS A 205 -6.71 21.05 0.21
CA LYS A 205 -6.44 20.89 1.63
C LYS A 205 -4.95 20.73 1.94
N HIS A 206 -4.24 19.92 1.16
CA HIS A 206 -2.85 19.54 1.45
C HIS A 206 -1.81 20.33 0.67
N GLU A 207 -2.12 20.79 -0.55
CA GLU A 207 -1.21 21.56 -1.42
C GLU A 207 -1.92 22.76 -2.11
N PRO A 208 -2.47 23.73 -1.36
CA PRO A 208 -3.25 24.85 -1.92
C PRO A 208 -2.46 25.74 -2.89
N ASN A 209 -1.13 25.72 -2.82
CA ASN A 209 -0.27 26.54 -3.66
C ASN A 209 -0.04 25.95 -5.06
N ASN A 210 -0.47 24.70 -5.31
CA ASN A 210 -0.31 24.02 -6.60
C ASN A 210 -1.37 24.47 -7.63
N LYS A 211 -1.40 25.79 -7.91
CA LYS A 211 -2.41 26.43 -8.76
C LYS A 211 -2.51 25.82 -10.15
N GLN A 212 -1.37 25.38 -10.72
CA GLN A 212 -1.36 24.75 -12.03
C GLN A 212 -2.15 23.44 -12.05
N LEU A 213 -1.92 22.57 -11.06
CA LEU A 213 -2.64 21.30 -10.97
C LEU A 213 -4.11 21.51 -10.64
N ILE A 214 -4.42 22.45 -9.74
CA ILE A 214 -5.80 22.82 -9.39
C ILE A 214 -6.56 23.26 -10.66
N ASN A 215 -6.03 24.24 -11.39
CA ASN A 215 -6.67 24.74 -12.63
C ASN A 215 -6.86 23.63 -13.68
N ASN A 216 -5.88 22.73 -13.81
CA ASN A 216 -5.98 21.60 -14.76
C ASN A 216 -7.12 20.65 -14.38
N LEU A 217 -7.22 20.29 -13.09
CA LEU A 217 -8.27 19.39 -12.60
C LEU A 217 -9.66 20.05 -12.65
N GLU A 218 -9.76 21.35 -12.36
CA GLU A 218 -11.00 22.12 -12.51
C GLU A 218 -11.48 22.13 -13.97
N HIS A 219 -10.58 22.40 -14.91
CA HIS A 219 -10.91 22.36 -16.34
C HIS A 219 -11.36 20.96 -16.77
N GLN A 220 -10.67 19.90 -16.34
CA GLN A 220 -11.08 18.53 -16.62
C GLN A 220 -12.48 18.24 -16.05
N LEU A 221 -12.73 18.64 -14.80
CA LEU A 221 -14.02 18.47 -14.15
C LEU A 221 -15.15 19.16 -14.95
N GLU A 222 -14.92 20.39 -15.39
CA GLU A 222 -15.90 21.15 -16.19
C GLU A 222 -16.19 20.45 -17.53
N GLN A 223 -15.17 19.98 -18.24
CA GLN A 223 -15.32 19.27 -19.51
C GLN A 223 -16.19 18.02 -19.36
N ILE A 224 -15.86 17.17 -18.37
CA ILE A 224 -16.61 15.92 -18.14
C ILE A 224 -18.04 16.21 -17.68
N GLN A 225 -18.26 17.25 -16.87
CA GLN A 225 -19.61 17.66 -16.46
C GLN A 225 -20.45 18.15 -17.65
N ASN A 226 -19.87 18.98 -18.53
CA ASN A 226 -20.54 19.44 -19.75
C ASN A 226 -20.91 18.28 -20.66
N GLN A 227 -20.00 17.33 -20.84
CA GLN A 227 -20.28 16.11 -21.60
C GLN A 227 -21.41 15.31 -20.96
N TYR A 228 -21.34 15.06 -19.64
CA TYR A 228 -22.36 14.30 -18.92
C TYR A 228 -23.76 14.90 -19.02
N ARG A 229 -23.88 16.23 -18.91
CA ARG A 229 -25.16 16.95 -19.10
C ARG A 229 -25.75 16.68 -20.50
N LYS A 230 -24.94 16.84 -21.55
CA LYS A 230 -25.37 16.59 -22.94
C LYS A 230 -25.82 15.16 -23.23
N TYR A 231 -25.38 14.17 -22.44
CA TYR A 231 -25.79 12.77 -22.59
C TYR A 231 -27.03 12.41 -21.78
N MET A 232 -27.43 13.26 -20.82
CA MET A 232 -28.60 13.05 -19.95
C MET A 232 -29.83 13.85 -20.40
N ASP A 233 -29.62 14.94 -21.14
CA ASP A 233 -30.65 15.65 -21.90
C ASP A 233 -31.03 14.90 -23.19
#